data_AF-A0A2S5BE87-F1
#
_entry.id   AF-A0A2S5BE87-F1
#
_cell.length_a   1.000
_cell.length_b   1.000
_cell.length_c   1.000
_cell.angle_alpha   90.00
_cell.angle_beta   90.00
_cell.angle_gamma   90.00
#
_symmetry.space_group_name_H-M   'P 1'
#
loop_
_entity.id
_entity.type
_entity.pdbx_description
1 polymer ?
#
loop_
_entity_poly.entity_id
_entity_poly.type
_entity_poly.pdbx_seq_one_letter_code
_entity_poly.pdbx_strand_id
1 'polypeptide(L)'
;MHRSTTTRSPHQSSVRARNEIDVPPAERTAKGCRVPHFSRACDPANALAGTRPWSSRYPNCSAAVRPSIMRRPWPRSVSFLIVAVSAIYALLRGRLDRAGVTRAVGSLNNDDCFAVPGLEACEDVAWVDQESGTAYLVCSDRTSRKHWVPATLHLNATQLPEKSTDYIAVFDLASRSYRRLTLKGLPEEAQGIWVHAIDLWRSPKDPNHLTIFINSHRPPKNRALAPKEGADSVVEIFETLVGTDEASYVKTVKDPLVRTPNNIAATGPRTFYVSNDHRYKQHWSRAYEILKATPSDIIYCDASGTMPKCIIAADNVIYPNGLAKGPGNLIYQASTIAGLVRVWEARPDHTLQEKDVIKINRHFDNIHVGHDGAMYATALTKILQFKEAGADAGMSGNRPPVEVFRITNSTIGHITGRHYHSELIFADDGSTVMGSTSAAPYQNKLLMTGLFSDEVVVCTIPPVQK
;
A
#
# COMPACT_ATOMS: atom_id res chain seq x y z
N MET A 1 -28.53 -59.04 -20.33
CA MET A 1 -27.14 -59.57 -20.32
C MET A 1 -26.31 -58.60 -19.47
N HIS A 2 -26.11 -58.87 -18.16
CA HIS A 2 -24.86 -59.45 -17.59
C HIS A 2 -23.61 -58.62 -17.97
N ARG A 3 -22.80 -58.03 -17.08
CA ARG A 3 -22.27 -58.46 -15.77
C ARG A 3 -21.69 -57.27 -14.97
N SER A 4 -21.86 -57.35 -13.65
CA SER A 4 -20.94 -57.06 -12.53
C SER A 4 -19.45 -56.75 -12.87
N THR A 5 -18.73 -55.90 -12.12
CA THR A 5 -18.18 -56.28 -10.80
C THR A 5 -17.73 -55.10 -9.92
N THR A 6 -18.14 -55.17 -8.66
CA THR A 6 -17.57 -54.56 -7.45
C THR A 6 -16.38 -55.35 -6.91
N THR A 7 -15.36 -54.68 -6.37
CA THR A 7 -14.48 -55.15 -5.26
C THR A 7 -13.74 -53.92 -4.68
N ARG A 8 -14.01 -53.47 -3.45
CA ARG A 8 -13.51 -53.90 -2.12
C ARG A 8 -12.18 -53.25 -1.70
N SER A 9 -12.29 -52.41 -0.68
CA SER A 9 -11.24 -51.90 0.20
C SER A 9 -10.62 -53.01 1.06
N PRO A 10 -9.43 -52.75 1.66
CA PRO A 10 -9.26 -53.09 3.07
C PRO A 10 -8.75 -51.90 3.91
N HIS A 11 -9.34 -51.81 5.11
CA HIS A 11 -8.81 -51.10 6.27
C HIS A 11 -7.44 -51.65 6.69
N GLN A 12 -6.55 -50.74 7.13
CA GLN A 12 -5.69 -51.01 8.28
C GLN A 12 -5.52 -49.75 9.13
N SER A 13 -5.90 -49.90 10.39
CA SER A 13 -5.71 -49.03 11.53
C SER A 13 -4.27 -49.12 12.05
N SER A 14 -3.67 -48.00 12.44
CA SER A 14 -2.72 -48.01 13.56
C SER A 14 -2.86 -46.74 14.40
N VAL A 15 -3.02 -46.99 15.69
CA VAL A 15 -3.07 -46.05 16.81
C VAL A 15 -1.67 -45.99 17.41
N ARG A 16 -1.15 -44.77 17.65
CA ARG A 16 -0.13 -44.36 18.65
C ARG A 16 0.34 -42.96 18.27
N ALA A 17 0.67 -42.03 19.15
CA ALA A 17 0.48 -41.84 20.57
C ALA A 17 0.73 -40.34 20.80
N ARG A 18 0.06 -39.78 21.80
CA ARG A 18 0.31 -38.42 22.30
C ARG A 18 1.78 -38.32 22.73
N ASN A 19 2.45 -37.24 22.34
CA ASN A 19 3.57 -36.70 23.09
C ASN A 19 3.23 -35.24 23.40
N GLU A 20 2.66 -35.06 24.58
CA GLU A 20 2.74 -33.84 25.37
C GLU A 20 4.23 -33.55 25.58
N ILE A 21 4.67 -32.35 25.18
CA ILE A 21 5.98 -31.83 25.59
C ILE A 21 5.68 -30.90 26.76
N ASP A 22 5.97 -31.41 27.95
CA ASP A 22 5.98 -30.67 29.21
C ASP A 22 6.98 -29.50 29.13
N VAL A 23 6.45 -28.31 29.43
CA VAL A 23 7.19 -27.07 29.63
C VAL A 23 7.72 -27.07 31.07
N PRO A 24 9.04 -26.99 31.32
CA PRO A 24 9.56 -26.84 32.66
C PRO A 24 9.34 -25.39 33.17
N PRO A 25 9.07 -25.20 34.47
CA PRO A 25 8.77 -23.89 35.04
C PRO A 25 10.01 -22.99 35.10
N ALA A 26 9.82 -21.73 34.72
CA ALA A 26 10.83 -20.68 34.82
C ALA A 26 11.14 -20.36 36.30
N GLU A 27 12.38 -20.65 36.71
CA GLU A 27 12.95 -20.18 37.97
C GLU A 27 13.06 -18.64 37.98
N ARG A 28 12.38 -18.02 38.94
CA ARG A 28 12.56 -16.62 39.31
C ARG A 28 13.93 -16.44 39.96
N THR A 29 14.87 -15.81 39.27
CA THR A 29 16.07 -15.23 39.89
C THR A 29 15.91 -13.72 40.01
N ALA A 30 15.40 -13.28 41.15
CA ALA A 30 15.43 -11.89 41.57
C ALA A 30 16.87 -11.51 41.94
N LYS A 31 17.57 -10.79 41.06
CA LYS A 31 18.83 -10.13 41.41
C LYS A 31 18.52 -8.88 42.23
N GLY A 32 18.87 -8.94 43.51
CA GLY A 32 18.74 -7.86 44.47
C GLY A 32 19.62 -6.66 44.14
N CYS A 33 19.01 -5.48 44.06
CA CYS A 33 19.70 -4.21 44.23
C CYS A 33 19.66 -3.83 45.71
N ARG A 34 20.84 -3.76 46.35
CA ARG A 34 21.02 -3.24 47.71
C ARG A 34 20.74 -1.74 47.72
N VAL A 35 19.84 -1.33 48.61
CA VAL A 35 19.67 0.06 49.06
C VAL A 35 20.44 0.19 50.39
N PRO A 36 21.35 1.16 50.57
CA PRO A 36 21.96 1.38 51.87
C PRO A 36 21.01 2.17 52.78
N HIS A 37 20.65 1.55 53.90
CA HIS A 37 20.03 2.20 55.06
C HIS A 37 20.94 3.29 55.62
N PHE A 38 20.42 4.51 55.76
CA PHE A 38 20.91 5.51 56.71
C PHE A 38 19.94 5.56 57.89
N SER A 39 20.33 4.96 59.01
CA SER A 39 19.68 5.11 60.31
C SER A 39 20.39 6.23 61.09
N ARG A 40 19.66 7.30 61.42
CA ARG A 40 19.99 8.17 62.55
C ARG A 40 18.74 8.35 63.41
N ALA A 41 18.79 7.74 64.59
CA ALA A 41 17.91 8.03 65.71
C ALA A 41 18.37 9.33 66.39
N CYS A 42 17.43 10.16 66.80
CA CYS A 42 17.64 11.22 67.78
C CYS A 42 16.55 11.10 68.85
N ASP A 43 16.98 10.79 70.07
CA ASP A 43 16.22 10.98 71.32
C ASP A 43 16.33 12.45 71.77
N PRO A 44 15.28 13.04 72.39
CA PRO A 44 15.38 14.33 73.06
C PRO A 44 15.35 14.19 74.59
N ALA A 45 16.25 14.88 75.30
CA ALA A 45 16.09 15.13 76.73
C ALA A 45 16.63 16.52 77.13
N ASN A 46 15.84 17.15 78.00
CA ASN A 46 15.85 18.51 78.56
C ASN A 46 17.17 18.98 79.22
N ALA A 47 17.41 20.30 79.24
CA ALA A 47 17.40 21.13 80.47
C ALA A 47 17.86 22.59 80.22
N LEU A 48 17.35 23.49 81.06
CA LEU A 48 17.31 24.95 80.96
C LEU A 48 18.46 25.70 81.67
N ALA A 49 18.63 26.96 81.23
CA ALA A 49 19.00 28.18 81.97
C ALA A 49 20.47 28.53 82.28
N GLY A 50 20.83 29.80 81.99
CA GLY A 50 21.80 30.56 82.80
C GLY A 50 22.87 31.40 82.09
N THR A 51 22.57 32.68 81.85
CA THR A 51 23.45 33.89 81.98
C THR A 51 24.81 34.00 81.24
N ARG A 52 24.92 35.05 80.39
CA ARG A 52 26.14 35.68 79.84
C ARG A 52 26.80 36.64 80.88
N PRO A 53 27.95 37.34 80.63
CA PRO A 53 28.86 37.34 79.46
C PRO A 53 30.36 37.25 79.81
N TRP A 54 31.19 36.59 78.99
CA TRP A 54 32.61 36.92 78.88
C TRP A 54 33.05 36.97 77.42
N SER A 55 33.76 38.04 77.11
CA SER A 55 34.31 38.41 75.81
C SER A 55 35.53 37.56 75.44
N SER A 56 35.54 36.94 74.27
CA SER A 56 36.78 36.76 73.50
C SER A 56 36.47 36.63 72.01
N ARG A 57 37.30 37.32 71.23
CA ARG A 57 37.27 37.47 69.77
C ARG A 57 37.57 36.12 69.12
N TYR A 58 36.82 35.69 68.10
CA TYR A 58 37.34 34.96 66.94
C TYR A 58 36.36 35.12 65.74
N PRO A 59 36.86 35.07 64.49
CA PRO A 59 36.28 35.81 63.37
C PRO A 59 35.21 35.05 62.58
N ASN A 60 34.34 35.86 61.98
CA ASN A 60 33.60 35.71 60.71
C ASN A 60 33.14 34.32 60.24
N CYS A 61 31.82 34.24 60.10
CA CYS A 61 31.05 33.34 59.26
C CYS A 61 31.76 32.96 57.95
N SER A 62 31.81 31.65 57.65
CA SER A 62 31.99 31.16 56.30
C SER A 62 30.89 30.17 55.99
N ALA A 63 30.15 30.50 54.92
CA ALA A 63 29.00 29.79 54.42
C ALA A 63 29.33 28.33 54.06
N ALA A 64 28.35 27.45 54.31
CA ALA A 64 28.34 26.11 53.77
C ALA A 64 28.41 26.15 52.24
N VAL A 65 29.52 25.71 51.67
CA VAL A 65 29.72 25.53 50.23
C VAL A 65 28.82 24.38 49.78
N ARG A 66 27.74 24.69 49.04
CA ARG A 66 27.05 23.68 48.22
C ARG A 66 28.07 23.15 47.20
N PRO A 67 28.23 21.82 47.01
CA PRO A 67 29.10 21.33 45.95
C PRO A 67 28.51 21.79 44.61
N SER A 68 29.20 22.72 43.96
CA SER A 68 28.93 23.08 42.58
C SER A 68 29.32 21.88 41.72
N ILE A 69 28.31 21.11 41.31
CA ILE A 69 28.48 20.19 40.18
C ILE A 69 28.77 21.08 38.97
N MET A 70 30.06 21.32 38.69
CA MET A 70 30.48 21.91 37.42
C MET A 70 30.05 20.95 36.32
N ARG A 71 28.91 21.25 35.68
CA ARG A 71 28.58 20.68 34.38
C ARG A 71 29.67 21.19 33.42
N ARG A 72 30.72 20.40 33.21
CA ARG A 72 31.70 20.68 32.16
C ARG A 72 30.92 20.90 30.86
N PRO A 73 31.03 22.07 30.20
CA PRO A 73 30.36 22.27 28.93
C PRO A 73 30.86 21.19 27.97
N TRP A 74 29.93 20.58 27.23
CA TRP A 74 30.27 19.56 26.25
C TRP A 74 31.34 20.13 25.30
N PRO A 75 32.31 19.30 24.86
CA PRO A 75 33.31 19.76 23.90
C PRO A 75 32.59 20.39 22.71
N ARG A 76 33.07 21.56 22.23
CA ARG A 76 32.40 22.32 21.15
C ARG A 76 32.02 21.43 19.95
N SER A 77 32.85 20.46 19.62
CA SER A 77 32.60 19.46 18.57
C SER A 77 31.33 18.62 18.79
N VAL A 78 31.02 18.26 20.03
CA VAL A 78 29.79 17.50 20.36
C VAL A 78 28.56 18.39 20.25
N SER A 79 28.66 19.66 20.66
CA SER A 79 27.57 20.64 20.46
C SER A 79 27.29 20.88 18.98
N PHE A 80 28.33 21.01 18.14
CA PHE A 80 28.14 21.15 16.69
C PHE A 80 27.49 19.91 16.06
N LEU A 81 27.89 18.71 16.48
CA LEU A 81 27.27 17.47 16.02
C LEU A 81 25.80 17.40 16.39
N ILE A 82 25.43 17.75 17.63
CA ILE A 82 24.03 17.78 18.08
C ILE A 82 23.22 18.75 17.23
N VAL A 83 23.73 19.96 16.97
CA VAL A 83 23.04 20.96 16.15
C VAL A 83 22.86 20.44 14.72
N ALA A 84 23.90 19.86 14.13
CA ALA A 84 23.82 19.28 12.78
C ALA A 84 22.80 18.15 12.68
N VAL A 85 22.83 17.20 13.61
CA VAL A 85 21.86 16.08 13.66
C VAL A 85 20.44 16.60 13.89
N SER A 86 20.27 17.58 14.77
CA SER A 86 18.95 18.20 15.05
C SER A 86 18.40 18.93 13.83
N ALA A 87 19.26 19.64 13.08
CA ALA A 87 18.88 20.29 11.83
C ALA A 87 18.48 19.28 10.75
N ILE A 88 19.25 18.21 10.58
CA ILE A 88 18.92 17.11 9.65
C ILE A 88 17.59 16.45 10.04
N TYR A 89 17.40 16.14 11.32
CA TYR A 89 16.15 15.59 11.82
C TYR A 89 14.97 16.54 11.56
N ALA A 90 15.13 17.84 11.83
CA ALA A 90 14.09 18.83 11.56
C ALA A 90 13.71 18.91 10.07
N LEU A 91 14.68 18.76 9.17
CA LEU A 91 14.46 18.71 7.71
C LEU A 91 13.79 17.41 7.25
N LEU A 92 14.04 16.30 7.93
CA LEU A 92 13.53 14.97 7.56
C LEU A 92 12.26 14.56 8.31
N ARG A 93 11.92 15.20 9.44
CA ARG A 93 10.83 14.76 10.34
C ARG A 93 9.51 14.50 9.63
N GLY A 94 9.12 15.37 8.69
CA GLY A 94 7.86 15.22 7.95
C GLY A 94 7.88 14.02 7.00
N ARG A 95 9.05 13.73 6.40
CA ARG A 95 9.23 12.55 5.55
C ARG A 95 9.28 11.27 6.39
N LEU A 96 9.96 11.29 7.53
CA LEU A 96 10.04 10.15 8.46
C LEU A 96 8.66 9.80 9.04
N ASP A 97 7.87 10.82 9.41
CA ASP A 97 6.48 10.64 9.86
C ASP A 97 5.60 10.06 8.74
N ARG A 98 5.69 10.60 7.52
CA ARG A 98 4.96 10.06 6.36
C ARG A 98 5.36 8.61 6.06
N ALA A 99 6.65 8.29 6.19
CA ALA A 99 7.19 6.94 5.99
C ALA A 99 6.77 5.95 7.08
N GLY A 100 6.13 6.44 8.16
CA GLY A 100 5.60 5.59 9.22
C GLY A 100 6.65 5.06 10.19
N VAL A 101 7.85 5.65 10.25
CA VAL A 101 8.99 5.12 11.03
C VAL A 101 8.64 4.91 12.50
N THR A 102 7.86 5.82 13.09
CA THR A 102 7.41 5.73 14.48
C THR A 102 5.89 5.50 14.60
N ARG A 103 5.22 5.16 13.50
CA ARG A 103 3.76 5.02 13.47
C ARG A 103 3.37 3.68 14.09
N ALA A 104 2.57 3.74 15.15
CA ALA A 104 1.81 2.59 15.61
C ALA A 104 0.59 2.43 14.70
N VAL A 105 0.32 1.20 14.26
CA VAL A 105 -0.87 0.85 13.49
C VAL A 105 -1.72 -0.03 14.38
N GLY A 106 -2.93 0.42 14.67
CA GLY A 106 -3.89 -0.33 15.47
C GLY A 106 -4.80 -1.18 14.59
N SER A 107 -5.65 -1.96 15.24
CA SER A 107 -6.73 -2.72 14.62
C SER A 107 -7.97 -1.84 14.49
N LEU A 108 -8.55 -1.78 13.29
CA LEU A 108 -9.82 -1.11 13.02
C LEU A 108 -10.56 -1.88 11.93
N ASN A 109 -11.76 -2.37 12.24
CA ASN A 109 -12.64 -3.09 11.31
C ASN A 109 -11.99 -4.31 10.62
N ASN A 110 -11.07 -4.97 11.33
CA ASN A 110 -10.34 -6.16 10.88
C ASN A 110 -10.77 -7.45 11.62
N ASP A 111 -11.83 -7.39 12.43
CA ASP A 111 -12.30 -8.53 13.24
C ASP A 111 -13.21 -9.50 12.46
N ASP A 112 -13.88 -9.03 11.40
CA ASP A 112 -14.75 -9.85 10.53
C ASP A 112 -14.21 -9.87 9.11
N CYS A 113 -13.21 -10.73 8.90
CA CYS A 113 -12.53 -10.90 7.62
C CYS A 113 -12.54 -12.36 7.19
N PHE A 114 -12.56 -12.60 5.88
CA PHE A 114 -12.26 -13.90 5.31
C PHE A 114 -11.25 -13.74 4.18
N ALA A 115 -10.31 -14.69 4.12
CA ALA A 115 -9.36 -14.75 3.04
C ALA A 115 -9.86 -15.63 1.89
N VAL A 116 -9.29 -15.40 0.71
CA VAL A 116 -9.59 -16.13 -0.53
C VAL A 116 -8.29 -16.75 -1.04
N PRO A 117 -7.95 -17.96 -0.58
CA PRO A 117 -6.71 -18.63 -0.97
C PRO A 117 -6.63 -18.85 -2.47
N GLY A 118 -5.42 -18.75 -3.03
CA GLY A 118 -5.16 -18.97 -4.45
C GLY A 118 -5.32 -17.74 -5.35
N LEU A 119 -5.81 -16.62 -4.80
CA LEU A 119 -5.69 -15.28 -5.40
C LEU A 119 -4.46 -14.57 -4.79
N GLU A 120 -3.26 -14.96 -5.21
CA GLU A 120 -2.02 -14.34 -4.76
C GLU A 120 -1.59 -13.18 -5.69
N ALA A 121 -0.81 -12.25 -5.15
CA ALA A 121 -0.14 -11.18 -5.90
C ALA A 121 -1.06 -10.35 -6.84
N CYS A 122 -2.33 -10.21 -6.45
CA CYS A 122 -3.31 -9.39 -7.14
C CYS A 122 -3.11 -7.93 -6.73
N GLU A 123 -2.30 -7.19 -7.49
CA GLU A 123 -1.95 -5.80 -7.16
C GLU A 123 -3.17 -4.89 -7.22
N ASP A 124 -3.99 -5.04 -8.27
CA ASP A 124 -5.17 -4.22 -8.47
C ASP A 124 -6.44 -5.04 -8.71
N VAL A 125 -7.55 -4.37 -8.50
CA VAL A 125 -8.90 -4.87 -8.74
C VAL A 125 -9.73 -3.77 -9.39
N ALA A 126 -10.35 -4.12 -10.51
CA ALA A 126 -11.31 -3.28 -11.18
C ALA A 126 -12.71 -3.77 -10.86
N TRP A 127 -13.63 -2.81 -10.76
CA TRP A 127 -15.07 -3.02 -10.83
C TRP A 127 -15.59 -4.07 -9.85
N VAL A 128 -16.12 -3.65 -8.70
CA VAL A 128 -17.10 -4.50 -8.00
C VAL A 128 -18.47 -4.11 -8.50
N ASP A 129 -19.08 -4.97 -9.31
CA ASP A 129 -20.47 -4.80 -9.69
C ASP A 129 -21.31 -4.74 -8.41
N GLN A 130 -21.93 -3.59 -8.14
CA GLN A 130 -22.58 -3.38 -6.84
C GLN A 130 -23.88 -4.18 -6.71
N GLU A 131 -24.41 -4.72 -7.81
CA GLU A 131 -25.61 -5.56 -7.82
C GLU A 131 -25.25 -7.04 -7.59
N SER A 132 -24.26 -7.56 -8.32
CA SER A 132 -23.87 -8.98 -8.29
C SER A 132 -22.72 -9.28 -7.33
N GLY A 133 -21.94 -8.29 -6.92
CA GLY A 133 -20.73 -8.50 -6.12
C GLY A 133 -19.60 -9.19 -6.89
N THR A 134 -19.56 -9.01 -8.21
CA THR A 134 -18.50 -9.57 -9.06
C THR A 134 -17.35 -8.58 -9.22
N ALA A 135 -16.13 -9.03 -8.92
CA ALA A 135 -14.89 -8.27 -9.02
C ALA A 135 -13.95 -8.85 -10.08
N TYR A 136 -13.22 -7.99 -10.81
CA TYR A 136 -12.22 -8.40 -11.79
C TYR A 136 -10.83 -8.03 -11.27
N LEU A 137 -10.01 -9.03 -10.98
CA LEU A 137 -8.67 -8.83 -10.42
C LEU A 137 -7.63 -9.21 -11.45
N VAL A 138 -6.49 -8.53 -11.42
CA VAL A 138 -5.31 -8.98 -12.15
C VAL A 138 -4.31 -9.56 -11.17
N CYS A 139 -4.02 -10.84 -11.33
CA CYS A 139 -3.23 -11.62 -10.40
C CYS A 139 -2.00 -12.20 -11.08
N SER A 140 -0.95 -12.36 -10.28
CA SER A 140 0.33 -12.94 -10.69
C SER A 140 0.65 -14.10 -9.74
N ASP A 141 1.92 -14.49 -9.69
CA ASP A 141 2.47 -15.36 -8.66
C ASP A 141 3.63 -14.65 -7.94
N ARG A 142 3.83 -14.97 -6.66
CA ARG A 142 4.85 -14.29 -5.84
C ARG A 142 6.28 -14.60 -6.31
N THR A 143 6.49 -15.72 -7.00
CA THR A 143 7.81 -16.08 -7.55
C THR A 143 8.19 -15.13 -8.69
N SER A 144 7.26 -14.86 -9.61
CA SER A 144 7.42 -13.89 -10.69
C SER A 144 7.56 -12.46 -10.15
N ARG A 145 6.74 -12.05 -9.17
CA ARG A 145 6.82 -10.71 -8.54
C ARG A 145 8.17 -10.43 -7.86
N LYS A 146 8.81 -11.44 -7.27
CA LYS A 146 10.17 -11.30 -6.73
C LYS A 146 11.17 -10.84 -7.79
N HIS A 147 10.97 -11.24 -9.05
CA HIS A 147 11.87 -10.94 -10.16
C HIS A 147 11.42 -9.75 -11.02
N TRP A 148 10.12 -9.47 -11.06
CA TRP A 148 9.54 -8.55 -12.03
C TRP A 148 8.45 -7.64 -11.44
N VAL A 149 8.90 -6.46 -11.03
CA VAL A 149 8.08 -5.30 -10.66
C VAL A 149 8.85 -4.06 -11.11
N PRO A 150 8.64 -3.59 -12.36
CA PRO A 150 9.37 -2.44 -12.89
C PRO A 150 9.22 -1.14 -12.07
N ALA A 151 8.09 -0.98 -11.37
CA ALA A 151 7.83 0.15 -10.47
C ALA A 151 8.83 0.21 -9.28
N THR A 152 9.41 -0.92 -8.88
CA THR A 152 10.40 -0.99 -7.77
C THR A 152 11.79 -1.42 -8.25
N LEU A 153 12.04 -1.39 -9.57
CA LEU A 153 13.30 -1.83 -10.21
C LEU A 153 13.62 -3.32 -10.03
N HIS A 154 12.64 -4.17 -9.73
CA HIS A 154 12.80 -5.61 -9.88
C HIS A 154 12.69 -5.94 -11.37
N LEU A 155 13.84 -6.09 -12.03
CA LEU A 155 13.95 -6.16 -13.49
C LEU A 155 14.76 -7.37 -13.95
N ASN A 156 14.60 -8.50 -13.26
CA ASN A 156 15.27 -9.74 -13.58
C ASN A 156 14.43 -10.60 -14.54
N ALA A 157 14.28 -10.14 -15.78
CA ALA A 157 13.47 -10.83 -16.79
C ALA A 157 13.98 -12.23 -17.16
N THR A 158 15.26 -12.54 -16.94
CA THR A 158 15.83 -13.86 -17.28
C THR A 158 15.35 -14.97 -16.34
N GLN A 159 14.80 -14.62 -15.17
CA GLN A 159 14.19 -15.57 -14.24
C GLN A 159 12.68 -15.76 -14.47
N LEU A 160 12.09 -15.00 -15.37
CA LEU A 160 10.66 -15.12 -15.69
C LEU A 160 10.41 -16.31 -16.61
N PRO A 161 9.23 -16.94 -16.52
CA PRO A 161 8.83 -17.94 -17.50
C PRO A 161 8.78 -17.35 -18.92
N GLU A 162 8.91 -18.20 -19.94
CA GLU A 162 8.83 -17.73 -21.34
C GLU A 162 7.45 -17.13 -21.65
N LYS A 163 6.40 -17.77 -21.15
CA LYS A 163 5.03 -17.26 -21.20
C LYS A 163 4.58 -16.88 -19.79
N SER A 164 3.97 -15.70 -19.66
CA SER A 164 3.44 -15.22 -18.40
C SER A 164 2.40 -16.18 -17.82
N THR A 165 2.43 -16.31 -16.50
CA THR A 165 1.48 -17.02 -15.65
C THR A 165 0.37 -16.11 -15.13
N ASP A 166 0.48 -14.80 -15.35
CA ASP A 166 -0.49 -13.82 -14.88
C ASP A 166 -1.84 -14.00 -15.57
N TYR A 167 -2.91 -13.62 -14.87
CA TYR A 167 -4.27 -13.89 -15.28
C TYR A 167 -5.25 -12.85 -14.76
N ILE A 168 -6.43 -12.83 -15.37
CA ILE A 168 -7.58 -12.08 -14.85
C ILE A 168 -8.45 -13.07 -14.07
N ALA A 169 -8.66 -12.79 -12.78
CA ALA A 169 -9.63 -13.51 -11.96
C ALA A 169 -10.97 -12.78 -11.98
N VAL A 170 -12.05 -13.53 -12.07
CA VAL A 170 -13.40 -13.04 -11.77
C VAL A 170 -13.81 -13.64 -10.44
N PHE A 171 -13.88 -12.79 -9.42
CA PHE A 171 -14.22 -13.17 -8.05
C PHE A 171 -15.66 -12.77 -7.74
N ASP A 172 -16.41 -13.69 -7.17
CA ASP A 172 -17.79 -13.47 -6.73
C ASP A 172 -17.82 -13.40 -5.19
N LEU A 173 -18.12 -12.21 -4.66
CA LEU A 173 -18.07 -11.94 -3.22
C LEU A 173 -19.12 -12.72 -2.44
N ALA A 174 -20.26 -13.06 -3.08
CA ALA A 174 -21.37 -13.74 -2.42
C ALA A 174 -21.07 -15.23 -2.19
N SER A 175 -20.65 -15.92 -3.24
CA SER A 175 -20.25 -17.33 -3.21
C SER A 175 -18.84 -17.55 -2.67
N ARG A 176 -18.02 -16.49 -2.61
CA ARG A 176 -16.59 -16.52 -2.25
C ARG A 176 -15.77 -17.41 -3.17
N SER A 177 -16.23 -17.56 -4.41
CA SER A 177 -15.56 -18.37 -5.43
C SER A 177 -14.96 -17.46 -6.51
N TYR A 178 -13.94 -17.97 -7.19
CA TYR A 178 -13.36 -17.27 -8.33
C TYR A 178 -13.09 -18.23 -9.48
N ARG A 179 -12.98 -17.66 -10.67
CA ARG A 179 -12.61 -18.32 -11.92
C ARG A 179 -11.61 -17.46 -12.68
N ARG A 180 -10.89 -18.06 -13.64
CA ARG A 180 -9.93 -17.35 -14.48
C ARG A 180 -10.53 -17.12 -15.86
N LEU A 181 -10.38 -15.92 -16.40
CA LEU A 181 -10.77 -15.66 -17.79
C LEU A 181 -9.78 -16.31 -18.75
N THR A 182 -10.31 -16.93 -19.79
CA THR A 182 -9.55 -17.38 -20.96
C THR A 182 -9.38 -16.21 -21.92
N LEU A 183 -8.14 -15.75 -22.08
CA LEU A 183 -7.82 -14.67 -23.01
C LEU A 183 -7.72 -15.22 -24.43
N LYS A 184 -8.49 -14.65 -25.36
CA LYS A 184 -8.52 -15.07 -26.77
C LYS A 184 -7.86 -14.04 -27.66
N GLY A 185 -7.07 -14.49 -28.63
CA GLY A 185 -6.54 -13.63 -29.69
C GLY A 185 -5.45 -12.64 -29.27
N LEU A 186 -4.91 -12.74 -28.04
CA LEU A 186 -3.73 -11.96 -27.65
C LEU A 186 -2.54 -12.37 -28.54
N PRO A 187 -1.81 -11.42 -29.15
CA PRO A 187 -0.69 -11.75 -30.03
C PRO A 187 0.41 -12.56 -29.32
N GLU A 188 0.98 -13.55 -30.00
CA GLU A 188 1.96 -14.47 -29.40
C GLU A 188 3.22 -13.74 -28.90
N GLU A 189 3.61 -12.65 -29.56
CA GLU A 189 4.74 -11.81 -29.16
C GLU A 189 4.56 -11.12 -27.81
N ALA A 190 3.32 -11.01 -27.30
CA ALA A 190 3.06 -10.52 -25.95
C ALA A 190 3.50 -11.54 -24.89
N GLN A 191 3.57 -12.83 -25.25
CA GLN A 191 3.86 -13.93 -24.34
C GLN A 191 2.94 -13.96 -23.11
N GLY A 192 1.68 -13.57 -23.27
CA GLY A 192 0.72 -13.39 -22.17
C GLY A 192 0.61 -11.94 -21.71
N ILE A 193 -0.12 -11.72 -20.62
CA ILE A 193 -0.22 -10.43 -19.94
C ILE A 193 0.77 -10.38 -18.77
N TRP A 194 1.33 -9.22 -18.45
CA TRP A 194 2.33 -9.05 -17.38
C TRP A 194 1.84 -8.00 -16.39
N VAL A 195 0.93 -8.40 -15.53
CA VAL A 195 -0.09 -7.50 -14.97
C VAL A 195 0.45 -6.55 -13.90
N HIS A 196 -0.10 -5.33 -13.92
CA HIS A 196 0.04 -4.35 -12.85
C HIS A 196 -1.37 -3.94 -12.42
N ALA A 197 -1.97 -2.95 -13.08
CA ALA A 197 -3.32 -2.47 -12.83
C ALA A 197 -4.34 -2.98 -13.85
N ILE A 198 -5.62 -2.85 -13.47
CA ILE A 198 -6.79 -3.14 -14.29
C ILE A 198 -7.83 -2.04 -14.10
N ASP A 199 -8.54 -1.67 -15.17
CA ASP A 199 -9.78 -0.90 -15.04
C ASP A 199 -10.82 -1.41 -16.06
N LEU A 200 -12.11 -1.22 -15.76
CA LEU A 200 -13.21 -1.63 -16.63
C LEU A 200 -14.05 -0.44 -17.08
N TRP A 201 -14.46 -0.49 -18.33
CA TRP A 201 -15.55 0.35 -18.82
C TRP A 201 -16.77 -0.52 -19.13
N ARG A 202 -17.89 -0.25 -18.46
CA ARG A 202 -19.18 -0.89 -18.77
C ARG A 202 -19.92 -0.09 -19.84
N SER A 203 -20.40 -0.78 -20.86
CA SER A 203 -21.17 -0.14 -21.93
C SER A 203 -22.51 0.38 -21.40
N PRO A 204 -22.84 1.68 -21.60
CA PRO A 204 -24.16 2.21 -21.28
C PRO A 204 -25.27 1.65 -22.18
N LYS A 205 -24.91 1.09 -23.34
CA LYS A 205 -25.86 0.52 -24.31
C LYS A 205 -26.15 -0.96 -24.04
N ASP A 206 -25.17 -1.67 -23.49
CA ASP A 206 -25.28 -3.07 -23.10
C ASP A 206 -24.50 -3.28 -21.80
N PRO A 207 -25.16 -3.20 -20.62
CA PRO A 207 -24.49 -3.35 -19.33
C PRO A 207 -23.75 -4.68 -19.14
N ASN A 208 -24.05 -5.70 -19.94
CA ASN A 208 -23.33 -6.97 -19.92
C ASN A 208 -22.00 -6.90 -20.68
N HIS A 209 -21.81 -5.92 -21.55
CA HIS A 209 -20.58 -5.73 -22.32
C HIS A 209 -19.59 -4.85 -21.57
N LEU A 210 -18.42 -5.43 -21.27
CA LEU A 210 -17.33 -4.76 -20.57
C LEU A 210 -16.11 -4.66 -21.48
N THR A 211 -15.47 -3.50 -21.47
CA THR A 211 -14.08 -3.35 -21.94
C THR A 211 -13.16 -3.46 -20.73
N ILE A 212 -12.14 -4.30 -20.82
CA ILE A 212 -11.07 -4.45 -19.84
C ILE A 212 -9.82 -3.73 -20.34
N PHE A 213 -9.22 -2.89 -19.50
CA PHE A 213 -7.93 -2.26 -19.72
C PHE A 213 -6.92 -2.82 -18.72
N ILE A 214 -5.73 -3.21 -19.17
CA ILE A 214 -4.70 -3.80 -18.31
C ILE A 214 -3.36 -3.13 -18.57
N ASN A 215 -2.71 -2.65 -17.52
CA ASN A 215 -1.30 -2.27 -17.59
C ASN A 215 -0.47 -3.56 -17.63
N SER A 216 0.23 -3.78 -18.74
CA SER A 216 1.03 -4.97 -18.98
C SER A 216 2.50 -4.59 -19.17
N HIS A 217 3.33 -4.95 -18.19
CA HIS A 217 4.77 -4.71 -18.19
C HIS A 217 5.54 -5.85 -18.87
N ARG A 218 5.40 -5.97 -20.19
CA ARG A 218 6.10 -7.02 -20.95
C ARG A 218 7.62 -6.92 -20.75
N PRO A 219 8.34 -8.03 -20.54
CA PRO A 219 9.79 -8.04 -20.60
C PRO A 219 10.28 -7.53 -21.97
N PRO A 220 11.43 -6.83 -22.03
CA PRO A 220 12.03 -6.49 -23.32
C PRO A 220 12.40 -7.78 -24.07
N LYS A 221 12.39 -7.72 -25.41
CA LYS A 221 12.71 -8.87 -26.28
C LYS A 221 14.03 -9.55 -25.88
N ASN A 222 15.06 -8.75 -25.61
CA ASN A 222 16.27 -9.24 -24.96
C ASN A 222 16.15 -9.07 -23.45
N ARG A 223 15.71 -10.13 -22.76
CA ARG A 223 15.47 -10.15 -21.32
C ARG A 223 16.70 -9.76 -20.48
N ALA A 224 17.92 -10.03 -20.96
CA ALA A 224 19.14 -9.64 -20.27
C ALA A 224 19.36 -8.10 -20.22
N LEU A 225 18.70 -7.34 -21.10
CA LEU A 225 18.78 -5.88 -21.14
C LEU A 225 17.76 -5.19 -20.24
N ALA A 226 16.87 -5.92 -19.55
CA ALA A 226 15.87 -5.31 -18.68
C ALA A 226 16.42 -4.36 -17.59
N PRO A 227 17.56 -4.65 -16.92
CA PRO A 227 18.16 -3.70 -15.98
C PRO A 227 18.68 -2.40 -16.61
N LYS A 228 18.79 -2.34 -17.95
CA LYS A 228 19.24 -1.16 -18.71
C LYS A 228 18.09 -0.46 -19.44
N GLU A 229 17.15 -1.22 -20.00
CA GLU A 229 16.06 -0.71 -20.86
C GLU A 229 14.73 -0.54 -20.10
N GLY A 230 14.53 -1.30 -19.03
CA GLY A 230 13.25 -1.43 -18.34
C GLY A 230 12.27 -2.34 -19.09
N ALA A 231 10.99 -2.28 -18.71
CA ALA A 231 9.93 -3.04 -19.35
C ALA A 231 9.46 -2.41 -20.67
N ASP A 232 8.96 -3.24 -21.59
CA ASP A 232 8.19 -2.84 -22.76
C ASP A 232 6.70 -2.67 -22.40
N SER A 233 6.44 -1.77 -21.45
CA SER A 233 5.11 -1.53 -20.89
C SER A 233 4.10 -1.07 -21.96
N VAL A 234 2.89 -1.60 -21.88
CA VAL A 234 1.75 -1.30 -22.76
C VAL A 234 0.45 -1.32 -21.97
N VAL A 235 -0.63 -0.84 -22.58
CA VAL A 235 -2.00 -1.11 -22.11
C VAL A 235 -2.67 -2.12 -23.04
N GLU A 236 -3.10 -3.26 -22.53
CA GLU A 236 -3.89 -4.24 -23.28
C GLU A 236 -5.38 -3.95 -23.13
N ILE A 237 -6.12 -4.04 -24.22
CA ILE A 237 -7.57 -3.88 -24.24
C ILE A 237 -8.21 -5.21 -24.64
N PHE A 238 -9.16 -5.66 -23.82
CA PHE A 238 -10.00 -6.81 -24.08
C PHE A 238 -11.47 -6.42 -23.99
N GLU A 239 -12.34 -7.27 -24.55
CA GLU A 239 -13.79 -7.21 -24.33
C GLU A 239 -14.28 -8.53 -23.75
N THR A 240 -15.26 -8.46 -22.85
CA THR A 240 -15.89 -9.62 -22.25
C THR A 240 -17.38 -9.37 -22.04
N LEU A 241 -18.14 -10.45 -21.88
CA LEU A 241 -19.52 -10.40 -21.44
C LEU A 241 -19.60 -10.87 -19.98
N VAL A 242 -20.38 -10.15 -19.16
CA VAL A 242 -20.67 -10.54 -17.78
C VAL A 242 -21.17 -12.00 -17.75
N GLY A 243 -20.63 -12.79 -16.81
CA GLY A 243 -20.96 -14.20 -16.65
C GLY A 243 -20.22 -15.17 -17.58
N THR A 244 -19.47 -14.69 -18.57
CA THR A 244 -18.69 -15.56 -19.47
C THR A 244 -17.26 -15.79 -18.97
N ASP A 245 -16.65 -16.88 -19.44
CA ASP A 245 -15.28 -17.31 -19.09
C ASP A 245 -14.21 -16.80 -20.05
N GLU A 246 -14.55 -15.87 -20.94
CA GLU A 246 -13.65 -15.44 -22.01
C GLU A 246 -13.52 -13.93 -22.08
N ALA A 247 -12.31 -13.46 -22.40
CA ALA A 247 -12.06 -12.08 -22.78
C ALA A 247 -11.33 -12.07 -24.12
N SER A 248 -11.93 -11.43 -25.12
CA SER A 248 -11.40 -11.32 -26.47
C SER A 248 -10.48 -10.12 -26.56
N TYR A 249 -9.24 -10.35 -26.99
CA TYR A 249 -8.28 -9.29 -27.27
C TYR A 249 -8.83 -8.36 -28.34
N VAL A 250 -8.65 -7.07 -28.10
CA VAL A 250 -9.00 -6.01 -29.04
C VAL A 250 -7.72 -5.35 -29.56
N LYS A 251 -6.89 -4.85 -28.65
CA LYS A 251 -5.78 -3.97 -29.04
C LYS A 251 -4.73 -3.81 -27.95
N THR A 252 -3.47 -3.79 -28.36
CA THR A 252 -2.36 -3.29 -27.55
C THR A 252 -2.13 -1.80 -27.83
N VAL A 253 -2.15 -0.98 -26.78
CA VAL A 253 -1.80 0.43 -26.82
C VAL A 253 -0.35 0.59 -26.39
N LYS A 254 0.50 0.80 -27.40
CA LYS A 254 1.93 1.10 -27.24
C LYS A 254 2.21 2.49 -27.79
N ASP A 255 2.76 3.35 -26.94
CA ASP A 255 3.06 4.75 -27.27
C ASP A 255 4.29 5.23 -26.46
N PRO A 256 5.15 6.12 -26.98
CA PRO A 256 6.28 6.68 -26.23
C PRO A 256 5.91 7.38 -24.91
N LEU A 257 4.66 7.83 -24.76
CA LEU A 257 4.15 8.42 -23.53
C LEU A 257 3.74 7.37 -22.49
N VAL A 258 3.46 6.11 -22.88
CA VAL A 258 3.22 4.98 -21.96
C VAL A 258 4.57 4.44 -21.47
N ARG A 259 5.21 5.15 -20.54
CA ARG A 259 6.59 4.87 -20.12
C ARG A 259 6.64 3.89 -18.96
N THR A 260 5.90 4.20 -17.90
CA THR A 260 5.91 3.51 -16.61
C THR A 260 4.47 3.47 -16.08
N PRO A 261 3.54 2.91 -16.89
CA PRO A 261 2.14 2.95 -16.56
C PRO A 261 1.89 2.21 -15.24
N ASN A 262 1.25 2.88 -14.30
CA ASN A 262 0.99 2.36 -12.98
C ASN A 262 -0.49 1.99 -12.87
N ASN A 263 -1.39 2.95 -13.03
CA ASN A 263 -2.84 2.72 -12.95
C ASN A 263 -3.62 3.38 -14.13
N ILE A 264 -4.87 2.98 -14.33
CA ILE A 264 -5.73 3.36 -15.47
C ILE A 264 -7.04 3.96 -14.95
N ALA A 265 -7.53 5.01 -15.59
CA ALA A 265 -8.93 5.45 -15.43
C ALA A 265 -9.64 5.46 -16.79
N ALA A 266 -10.45 4.44 -17.03
CA ALA A 266 -11.24 4.28 -18.22
C ALA A 266 -12.35 5.36 -18.29
N THR A 267 -12.50 5.96 -19.47
CA THR A 267 -13.48 7.02 -19.71
C THR A 267 -14.45 6.69 -20.85
N GLY A 268 -14.15 5.64 -21.61
CA GLY A 268 -14.92 5.20 -22.76
C GLY A 268 -14.48 3.79 -23.18
N PRO A 269 -15.08 3.25 -24.25
CA PRO A 269 -14.76 1.90 -24.71
C PRO A 269 -13.30 1.75 -25.16
N ARG A 270 -12.62 2.85 -25.53
CA ARG A 270 -11.24 2.87 -26.02
C ARG A 270 -10.44 4.09 -25.56
N THR A 271 -10.98 4.85 -24.60
CA THR A 271 -10.38 6.10 -24.12
C THR A 271 -10.14 6.02 -22.63
N PHE A 272 -8.97 6.44 -22.19
CA PHE A 272 -8.56 6.26 -20.80
C PHE A 272 -7.41 7.20 -20.43
N TYR A 273 -7.27 7.46 -19.14
CA TYR A 273 -6.09 8.07 -18.56
C TYR A 273 -5.15 7.00 -18.00
N VAL A 274 -3.85 7.29 -17.99
CA VAL A 274 -2.82 6.41 -17.39
C VAL A 274 -1.87 7.26 -16.56
N SER A 275 -1.58 6.82 -15.35
CA SER A 275 -0.51 7.41 -14.54
C SER A 275 0.82 6.79 -14.92
N ASN A 276 1.81 7.61 -15.24
CA ASN A 276 3.19 7.15 -15.28
C ASN A 276 3.81 7.41 -13.90
N ASP A 277 4.04 6.40 -13.08
CA ASP A 277 4.55 6.59 -11.70
C ASP A 277 5.94 7.22 -11.67
N HIS A 278 6.75 7.00 -12.71
CA HIS A 278 8.10 7.55 -12.84
C HIS A 278 8.34 8.25 -14.17
N ARG A 279 9.10 9.35 -14.16
CA ARG A 279 9.51 10.01 -15.41
C ARG A 279 10.33 9.09 -16.32
N TYR A 280 11.20 8.29 -15.72
CA TYR A 280 12.17 7.43 -16.41
C TYR A 280 11.94 5.97 -16.04
N LYS A 281 11.99 5.09 -17.04
CA LYS A 281 12.02 3.63 -16.82
C LYS A 281 13.24 3.22 -15.99
N GLN A 282 14.38 3.82 -16.31
CA GLN A 282 15.67 3.57 -15.66
C GLN A 282 16.38 4.88 -15.42
N HIS A 283 16.75 5.14 -14.16
CA HIS A 283 17.55 6.31 -13.79
C HIS A 283 18.05 6.16 -12.36
N TRP A 284 19.27 6.65 -12.07
CA TRP A 284 19.86 6.57 -10.72
C TRP A 284 19.01 7.25 -9.65
N SER A 285 18.20 8.26 -10.02
CA SER A 285 17.34 8.98 -9.08
C SER A 285 16.23 8.12 -8.48
N ARG A 286 15.82 7.02 -9.15
CA ARG A 286 14.79 6.11 -8.65
C ARG A 286 15.18 5.46 -7.32
N ALA A 287 16.49 5.22 -7.09
CA ALA A 287 16.98 4.69 -5.82
C ALA A 287 16.72 5.61 -4.61
N TYR A 288 16.47 6.91 -4.84
CA TYR A 288 16.34 7.95 -3.80
C TYR A 288 14.97 8.62 -3.77
N GLU A 289 13.96 8.04 -4.43
CA GLU A 289 12.66 8.68 -4.63
C GLU A 289 11.87 8.94 -3.34
N ILE A 290 12.05 8.10 -2.31
CA ILE A 290 11.47 8.34 -0.97
C ILE A 290 11.96 9.69 -0.37
N LEU A 291 13.19 10.11 -0.69
CA LEU A 291 13.72 11.40 -0.26
C LEU A 291 13.26 12.52 -1.20
N LYS A 292 13.39 12.28 -2.52
CA LYS A 292 13.01 13.23 -3.57
C LYS A 292 12.67 12.47 -4.86
N ALA A 293 11.38 12.29 -5.10
CA ALA A 293 10.90 11.75 -6.37
C ALA A 293 11.04 12.78 -7.50
N THR A 294 11.42 12.30 -8.69
CA THR A 294 11.36 13.09 -9.92
C THR A 294 9.90 13.17 -10.37
N PRO A 295 9.34 14.38 -10.61
CA PRO A 295 8.00 14.52 -11.14
C PRO A 295 7.81 13.80 -12.48
N SER A 296 6.68 13.12 -12.61
CA SER A 296 6.24 12.40 -13.81
C SER A 296 4.96 13.06 -14.37
N ASP A 297 4.09 12.29 -15.00
CA ASP A 297 2.87 12.76 -15.64
C ASP A 297 1.72 11.75 -15.59
N ILE A 298 0.52 12.26 -15.88
CA ILE A 298 -0.67 11.49 -16.25
C ILE A 298 -0.92 11.77 -17.73
N ILE A 299 -1.17 10.73 -18.51
CA ILE A 299 -1.44 10.83 -19.94
C ILE A 299 -2.90 10.46 -20.21
N TYR A 300 -3.43 10.95 -21.32
CA TYR A 300 -4.68 10.48 -21.90
C TYR A 300 -4.38 9.75 -23.20
N CYS A 301 -5.07 8.65 -23.46
CA CYS A 301 -4.95 7.91 -24.71
C CYS A 301 -6.33 7.65 -25.33
N ASP A 302 -6.42 7.89 -26.65
CA ASP A 302 -7.53 7.44 -27.49
C ASP A 302 -7.03 6.31 -28.41
N ALA A 303 -7.57 5.12 -28.20
CA ALA A 303 -7.23 3.92 -28.93
C ALA A 303 -8.26 3.54 -30.02
N SER A 304 -9.24 4.41 -30.32
CA SER A 304 -10.37 4.12 -31.23
C SER A 304 -9.94 3.98 -32.70
N GLY A 305 -8.88 4.68 -33.11
CA GLY A 305 -8.32 4.59 -34.47
C GLY A 305 -7.39 3.39 -34.65
N THR A 306 -6.73 3.27 -35.81
CA THR A 306 -5.71 2.22 -36.04
C THR A 306 -4.51 2.37 -35.11
N MET A 307 -3.96 3.59 -35.02
CA MET A 307 -2.88 3.93 -34.10
C MET A 307 -3.44 4.63 -32.86
N PRO A 308 -2.99 4.27 -31.64
CA PRO A 308 -3.35 5.03 -30.46
C PRO A 308 -2.79 6.44 -30.56
N LYS A 309 -3.52 7.41 -30.01
CA LYS A 309 -3.07 8.79 -29.87
C LYS A 309 -3.05 9.13 -28.39
N CYS A 310 -1.88 9.43 -27.86
CA CYS A 310 -1.75 9.83 -26.46
C CYS A 310 -1.26 11.28 -26.35
N ILE A 311 -1.70 11.97 -25.29
CA ILE A 311 -1.24 13.31 -24.91
C ILE A 311 -0.85 13.31 -23.44
N ILE A 312 0.01 14.24 -23.04
CA ILE A 312 0.25 14.53 -21.63
C ILE A 312 -0.97 15.32 -21.12
N ALA A 313 -1.72 14.72 -20.19
CA ALA A 313 -2.92 15.33 -19.63
C ALA A 313 -2.62 16.18 -18.41
N ALA A 314 -1.67 15.76 -17.57
CA ALA A 314 -1.07 16.56 -16.50
C ALA A 314 0.42 16.24 -16.39
N ASP A 315 1.27 17.26 -16.36
CA ASP A 315 2.72 17.11 -16.20
C ASP A 315 3.17 17.53 -14.80
N ASN A 316 4.42 17.22 -14.45
CA ASN A 316 5.06 17.59 -13.19
C ASN A 316 4.31 17.06 -11.95
N VAL A 317 3.72 15.87 -12.07
CA VAL A 317 2.99 15.20 -10.99
C VAL A 317 3.95 14.32 -10.19
N ILE A 318 4.00 14.50 -8.87
CA ILE A 318 4.87 13.70 -8.01
C ILE A 318 4.27 12.30 -7.84
N TYR A 319 4.95 11.29 -8.38
CA TYR A 319 4.65 9.86 -8.18
C TYR A 319 3.16 9.52 -8.33
N PRO A 320 2.54 9.79 -9.49
CA PRO A 320 1.14 9.43 -9.70
C PRO A 320 1.02 7.91 -9.76
N ASN A 321 0.25 7.34 -8.84
CA ASN A 321 0.07 5.90 -8.71
C ASN A 321 -1.39 5.57 -9.08
N GLY A 322 -2.23 5.17 -8.11
CA GLY A 322 -3.65 4.90 -8.32
C GLY A 322 -4.37 6.01 -9.07
N LEU A 323 -5.20 5.63 -10.04
CA LEU A 323 -6.11 6.50 -10.77
C LEU A 323 -7.51 5.91 -10.71
N ALA A 324 -8.52 6.76 -10.61
CA ALA A 324 -9.90 6.31 -10.75
C ALA A 324 -10.79 7.35 -11.40
N LYS A 325 -11.79 6.88 -12.15
CA LYS A 325 -12.86 7.72 -12.66
C LYS A 325 -13.81 8.10 -11.50
N GLY A 326 -13.87 9.40 -11.20
CA GLY A 326 -14.85 9.95 -10.25
C GLY A 326 -16.19 10.31 -10.92
N PRO A 327 -17.15 10.86 -10.19
CA PRO A 327 -18.39 11.40 -10.75
C PRO A 327 -18.15 12.48 -11.83
N GLY A 328 -19.04 12.55 -12.82
CA GLY A 328 -18.97 13.57 -13.89
C GLY A 328 -17.69 13.47 -14.73
N ASN A 329 -16.90 14.54 -14.80
CA ASN A 329 -15.61 14.61 -15.49
C ASN A 329 -14.40 14.53 -14.51
N LEU A 330 -14.61 14.11 -13.26
CA LEU A 330 -13.51 14.02 -12.30
C LEU A 330 -12.64 12.79 -12.53
N ILE A 331 -11.34 12.95 -12.27
CA ILE A 331 -10.35 11.88 -12.16
C ILE A 331 -9.64 12.04 -10.81
N TYR A 332 -9.58 10.97 -10.04
CA TYR A 332 -8.89 10.97 -8.75
C TYR A 332 -7.53 10.30 -8.89
N GLN A 333 -6.54 10.80 -8.16
CA GLN A 333 -5.17 10.32 -8.24
C GLN A 333 -4.54 10.20 -6.86
N ALA A 334 -4.14 8.98 -6.49
CA ALA A 334 -3.33 8.72 -5.31
C ALA A 334 -1.83 8.89 -5.62
N SER A 335 -1.08 9.48 -4.68
CA SER A 335 0.38 9.61 -4.79
C SER A 335 1.08 8.81 -3.71
N THR A 336 1.96 7.91 -4.13
CA THR A 336 2.75 7.09 -3.22
C THR A 336 3.65 7.96 -2.37
N ILE A 337 4.47 8.84 -2.95
CA ILE A 337 5.46 9.57 -2.16
C ILE A 337 4.94 10.92 -1.61
N ALA A 338 3.97 11.56 -2.27
CA ALA A 338 3.63 12.96 -1.92
C ALA A 338 2.79 13.12 -0.65
N GLY A 339 2.18 12.05 -0.12
CA GLY A 339 1.39 12.13 1.11
C GLY A 339 -0.04 12.64 0.91
N LEU A 340 -0.59 12.51 -0.31
CA LEU A 340 -1.82 13.18 -0.72
C LEU A 340 -2.58 12.40 -1.81
N VAL A 341 -3.85 12.77 -1.97
CA VAL A 341 -4.71 12.43 -3.11
C VAL A 341 -5.04 13.74 -3.85
N ARG A 342 -5.01 13.73 -5.19
CA ARG A 342 -5.42 14.85 -6.03
C ARG A 342 -6.75 14.59 -6.69
N VAL A 343 -7.52 15.67 -6.84
CA VAL A 343 -8.75 15.69 -7.63
C VAL A 343 -8.50 16.52 -8.88
N TRP A 344 -8.63 15.87 -10.02
CA TRP A 344 -8.52 16.49 -11.33
C TRP A 344 -9.90 16.66 -11.96
N GLU A 345 -10.06 17.73 -12.73
CA GLU A 345 -11.17 17.92 -13.63
C GLU A 345 -10.69 17.71 -15.08
N ALA A 346 -11.25 16.72 -15.77
CA ALA A 346 -11.00 16.52 -17.19
C ALA A 346 -11.68 17.61 -18.02
N ARG A 347 -10.87 18.27 -18.85
CA ARG A 347 -11.30 19.32 -19.78
C ARG A 347 -11.75 18.72 -21.11
N PRO A 348 -12.49 19.47 -21.96
CA PRO A 348 -12.92 18.99 -23.27
C PRO A 348 -11.78 18.56 -24.21
N ASP A 349 -10.58 19.11 -24.04
CA ASP A 349 -9.36 18.73 -24.76
C ASP A 349 -8.61 17.56 -24.11
N HIS A 350 -9.22 16.92 -23.13
CA HIS A 350 -8.70 15.80 -22.33
C HIS A 350 -7.53 16.13 -21.40
N THR A 351 -7.11 17.39 -21.30
CA THR A 351 -6.16 17.81 -20.24
C THR A 351 -6.82 17.75 -18.86
N LEU A 352 -5.99 17.63 -17.82
CA LEU A 352 -6.44 17.55 -16.43
C LEU A 352 -6.12 18.87 -15.71
N GLN A 353 -7.15 19.57 -15.25
CA GLN A 353 -7.01 20.73 -14.38
C GLN A 353 -7.04 20.30 -12.91
N GLU A 354 -6.06 20.71 -12.11
CA GLU A 354 -6.08 20.46 -10.66
C GLU A 354 -7.23 21.23 -10.01
N LYS A 355 -8.14 20.49 -9.35
CA LYS A 355 -9.29 21.06 -8.65
C LYS A 355 -9.08 21.08 -7.14
N ASP A 356 -8.47 20.03 -6.58
CA ASP A 356 -8.18 19.95 -5.14
C ASP A 356 -7.02 18.99 -4.81
N VAL A 357 -6.46 19.15 -3.61
CA VAL A 357 -5.38 18.34 -3.06
C VAL A 357 -5.67 18.00 -1.59
N ILE A 358 -5.89 16.71 -1.33
CA ILE A 358 -6.28 16.16 -0.03
C ILE A 358 -5.06 15.57 0.64
N LYS A 359 -4.55 16.21 1.69
CA LYS A 359 -3.32 15.82 2.39
C LYS A 359 -3.64 14.99 3.64
N ILE A 360 -3.35 13.69 3.59
CA ILE A 360 -3.60 12.74 4.70
C ILE A 360 -2.26 12.23 5.30
N ASN A 361 -1.13 12.66 4.72
CA ASN A 361 0.22 12.31 5.16
C ASN A 361 0.43 10.78 5.28
N ARG A 362 -0.03 10.07 4.25
CA ARG A 362 0.19 8.63 4.03
C ARG A 362 0.70 8.39 2.62
N HIS A 363 1.50 7.35 2.47
CA HIS A 363 1.88 6.88 1.14
C HIS A 363 0.69 6.12 0.56
N PHE A 364 0.07 6.60 -0.51
CA PHE A 364 -1.09 5.94 -1.11
C PHE A 364 -0.72 5.16 -2.37
N ASP A 365 -1.27 3.97 -2.51
CA ASP A 365 -1.11 3.13 -3.69
C ASP A 365 -2.34 3.31 -4.59
N ASN A 366 -3.21 2.30 -4.74
CA ASN A 366 -4.40 2.40 -5.56
C ASN A 366 -5.56 3.12 -4.86
N ILE A 367 -6.45 3.70 -5.68
CA ILE A 367 -7.65 4.40 -5.24
C ILE A 367 -8.86 3.85 -6.00
N HIS A 368 -9.93 3.54 -5.26
CA HIS A 368 -11.17 3.02 -5.82
C HIS A 368 -12.31 3.98 -5.50
N VAL A 369 -13.37 3.97 -6.31
CA VAL A 369 -14.52 4.89 -6.13
C VAL A 369 -15.76 4.08 -5.82
N GLY A 370 -16.40 4.40 -4.69
CA GLY A 370 -17.70 3.84 -4.32
C GLY A 370 -18.84 4.39 -5.17
N HIS A 371 -20.00 3.73 -5.14
CA HIS A 371 -21.20 4.18 -5.87
C HIS A 371 -21.68 5.58 -5.46
N ASP A 372 -21.34 6.01 -4.25
CA ASP A 372 -21.61 7.33 -3.69
C ASP A 372 -20.61 8.41 -4.14
N GLY A 373 -19.62 8.04 -4.97
CA GLY A 373 -18.55 8.91 -5.42
C GLY A 373 -17.45 9.11 -4.38
N ALA A 374 -17.50 8.44 -3.23
CA ALA A 374 -16.43 8.49 -2.23
C ALA A 374 -15.20 7.73 -2.72
N MET A 375 -14.01 8.26 -2.42
CA MET A 375 -12.75 7.60 -2.71
C MET A 375 -12.39 6.64 -1.57
N TYR A 376 -11.79 5.51 -1.91
CA TYR A 376 -11.21 4.53 -1.00
C TYR A 376 -9.73 4.42 -1.37
N ALA A 377 -8.88 5.04 -0.56
CA ALA A 377 -7.45 5.14 -0.83
C ALA A 377 -6.67 4.22 0.11
N THR A 378 -5.93 3.27 -0.47
CA THR A 378 -5.14 2.29 0.28
C THR A 378 -3.77 2.86 0.60
N ALA A 379 -3.40 2.83 1.88
CA ALA A 379 -2.16 3.41 2.37
C ALA A 379 -1.10 2.34 2.69
N LEU A 380 0.10 2.57 2.14
CA LEU A 380 1.34 1.88 2.50
C LEU A 380 1.89 2.48 3.81
N THR A 381 1.27 2.09 4.93
CA THR A 381 1.40 2.75 6.23
C THR A 381 2.84 2.81 6.75
N LYS A 382 3.64 1.78 6.47
CA LYS A 382 5.09 1.72 6.74
C LYS A 382 5.84 1.39 5.45
N ILE A 383 6.08 2.41 4.62
CA ILE A 383 6.65 2.25 3.27
C ILE A 383 8.02 1.52 3.25
N LEU A 384 8.85 1.69 4.28
CA LEU A 384 10.14 0.98 4.37
C LEU A 384 9.94 -0.52 4.61
N GLN A 385 9.02 -0.88 5.50
CA GLN A 385 8.66 -2.28 5.74
C GLN A 385 8.01 -2.91 4.50
N PHE A 386 7.16 -2.15 3.79
CA PHE A 386 6.59 -2.58 2.51
C PHE A 386 7.67 -2.85 1.46
N LYS A 387 8.66 -1.95 1.34
CA LYS A 387 9.80 -2.13 0.44
C LYS A 387 10.65 -3.35 0.82
N GLU A 388 10.89 -3.57 2.12
CA GLU A 388 11.61 -4.74 2.62
C GLU A 388 10.87 -6.04 2.29
N ALA A 389 9.56 -6.11 2.52
CA ALA A 389 8.74 -7.25 2.13
C ALA A 389 8.74 -7.46 0.61
N GLY A 390 8.68 -6.39 -0.18
CA GLY A 390 8.71 -6.47 -1.64
C GLY A 390 9.97 -7.15 -2.19
N ALA A 391 11.12 -7.07 -1.49
CA ALA A 391 12.40 -7.61 -1.94
C ALA A 391 12.38 -9.13 -2.22
N ASP A 392 11.49 -9.86 -1.55
CA ASP A 392 11.24 -11.28 -1.80
C ASP A 392 9.76 -11.62 -1.98
N ALA A 393 8.97 -10.63 -2.41
CA ALA A 393 7.52 -10.74 -2.55
C ALA A 393 6.83 -11.23 -1.26
N GLY A 394 7.34 -10.86 -0.09
CA GLY A 394 6.82 -11.16 1.24
C GLY A 394 7.07 -12.61 1.70
N MET A 395 7.84 -13.41 0.97
CA MET A 395 8.02 -14.84 1.25
C MET A 395 8.79 -15.10 2.56
N SER A 396 9.55 -14.11 3.04
CA SER A 396 10.22 -14.10 4.35
C SER A 396 9.28 -13.96 5.54
N GLY A 397 7.98 -13.73 5.32
CA GLY A 397 7.01 -13.50 6.40
C GLY A 397 6.98 -12.06 6.92
N ASN A 398 7.68 -11.12 6.28
CA ASN A 398 7.48 -9.70 6.55
C ASN A 398 6.09 -9.29 6.03
N ARG A 399 5.18 -8.94 6.95
CA ARG A 399 3.80 -8.57 6.68
C ARG A 399 3.60 -7.08 6.98
N PRO A 400 3.69 -6.19 5.97
CA PRO A 400 3.55 -4.76 6.18
C PRO A 400 2.12 -4.39 6.60
N PRO A 401 1.94 -3.42 7.51
CA PRO A 401 0.62 -2.95 7.91
C PRO A 401 -0.07 -2.18 6.79
N VAL A 402 -1.40 -2.15 6.83
CA VAL A 402 -2.26 -1.43 5.89
C VAL A 402 -3.24 -0.53 6.62
N GLU A 403 -3.54 0.63 6.03
CA GLU A 403 -4.65 1.49 6.41
C GLU A 403 -5.48 1.81 5.15
N VAL A 404 -6.80 1.96 5.27
CA VAL A 404 -7.66 2.40 4.17
C VAL A 404 -8.43 3.64 4.59
N PHE A 405 -8.37 4.67 3.76
CA PHE A 405 -9.07 5.93 3.99
C PHE A 405 -10.25 6.07 3.06
N ARG A 406 -11.43 6.37 3.62
CA ARG A 406 -12.58 6.85 2.85
C ARG A 406 -12.55 8.36 2.77
N ILE A 407 -12.69 8.92 1.58
CA ILE A 407 -12.66 10.36 1.35
C ILE A 407 -13.92 10.79 0.62
N THR A 408 -14.69 11.67 1.25
CA THR A 408 -15.99 12.15 0.77
C THR A 408 -15.95 13.61 0.41
N ASN A 409 -16.75 14.02 -0.56
CA ASN A 409 -16.93 15.43 -0.88
C ASN A 409 -17.83 16.08 0.18
N SER A 410 -17.27 17.02 0.95
CA SER A 410 -17.92 17.71 2.08
C SER A 410 -18.73 18.93 1.66
N THR A 411 -18.85 19.25 0.36
CA THR A 411 -19.71 20.37 -0.08
C THR A 411 -21.21 20.16 0.17
N ILE A 412 -21.63 18.98 0.64
CA ILE A 412 -23.00 18.69 1.11
C ILE A 412 -23.24 19.16 2.57
N GLY A 413 -22.21 19.70 3.26
CA GLY A 413 -22.37 20.28 4.60
C GLY A 413 -21.56 21.57 4.73
N HIS A 414 -22.24 22.71 4.80
CA HIS A 414 -21.66 24.05 5.00
C HIS A 414 -20.88 24.15 6.33
N ILE A 415 -19.62 23.73 6.41
CA ILE A 415 -18.70 24.12 7.50
C ILE A 415 -17.25 23.95 6.99
N THR A 416 -16.48 25.05 6.89
CA THR A 416 -14.98 25.15 6.81
C THR A 416 -14.22 25.37 5.49
N GLY A 417 -14.83 25.45 4.30
CA GLY A 417 -14.05 25.73 3.07
C GLY A 417 -13.07 24.62 2.66
N ARG A 418 -13.15 23.43 3.30
CA ARG A 418 -12.55 22.18 2.82
C ARG A 418 -13.59 21.46 1.97
N HIS A 419 -13.24 21.11 0.73
CA HIS A 419 -14.18 20.40 -0.15
C HIS A 419 -14.24 18.89 0.11
N TYR A 420 -13.29 18.33 0.87
CA TYR A 420 -13.23 16.89 1.14
C TYR A 420 -12.93 16.57 2.60
N HIS A 421 -13.55 15.50 3.10
CA HIS A 421 -13.35 14.93 4.43
C HIS A 421 -12.81 13.51 4.28
N SER A 422 -11.69 13.23 4.96
CA SER A 422 -11.04 11.92 4.99
C SER A 422 -11.24 11.25 6.34
N GLU A 423 -11.61 9.97 6.32
CA GLU A 423 -11.81 9.12 7.49
C GLU A 423 -10.99 7.83 7.34
N LEU A 424 -10.30 7.41 8.40
CA LEU A 424 -9.68 6.09 8.45
C LEU A 424 -10.77 5.05 8.72
N ILE A 425 -10.99 4.13 7.79
CA ILE A 425 -12.09 3.16 7.87
C ILE A 425 -11.62 1.72 8.06
N PHE A 426 -10.33 1.44 7.89
CA PHE A 426 -9.74 0.13 8.12
C PHE A 426 -8.27 0.30 8.52
N ALA A 427 -7.81 -0.51 9.45
CA ALA A 427 -6.40 -0.60 9.81
C ALA A 427 -6.07 -2.01 10.30
N ASP A 428 -4.96 -2.56 9.82
CA ASP A 428 -4.43 -3.85 10.26
C ASP A 428 -2.90 -3.76 10.33
N ASP A 429 -2.31 -4.40 11.34
CA ASP A 429 -0.88 -4.38 11.60
C ASP A 429 -0.09 -5.39 10.75
N GLY A 430 -0.78 -6.14 9.88
CA GLY A 430 -0.25 -7.23 9.07
C GLY A 430 -0.70 -8.61 9.56
N SER A 431 -1.38 -8.70 10.71
CA SER A 431 -1.87 -9.97 11.25
C SER A 431 -2.99 -10.60 10.41
N THR A 432 -3.93 -9.79 9.91
CA THR A 432 -5.06 -10.26 9.09
C THR A 432 -4.87 -9.92 7.62
N VAL A 433 -4.42 -8.71 7.32
CA VAL A 433 -4.24 -8.21 5.95
C VAL A 433 -2.83 -7.70 5.79
N MET A 434 -2.05 -8.35 4.93
CA MET A 434 -0.67 -7.93 4.67
C MET A 434 -0.57 -7.08 3.41
N GLY A 435 0.11 -5.94 3.53
CA GLY A 435 0.64 -5.18 2.38
C GLY A 435 -0.34 -4.93 1.25
N SER A 436 -1.61 -4.68 1.58
CA SER A 436 -2.62 -4.41 0.56
C SER A 436 -2.31 -3.09 -0.15
N THR A 437 -2.45 -3.08 -1.47
CA THR A 437 -2.25 -1.95 -2.38
C THR A 437 -3.57 -1.42 -2.93
N SER A 438 -4.64 -2.23 -2.86
CA SER A 438 -5.98 -1.89 -3.33
C SER A 438 -7.05 -2.25 -2.31
N ALA A 439 -8.10 -1.44 -2.22
CA ALA A 439 -9.24 -1.66 -1.34
C ALA A 439 -10.53 -1.23 -2.06
N ALA A 440 -11.15 -2.19 -2.75
CA ALA A 440 -12.37 -1.93 -3.52
C ALA A 440 -13.62 -2.08 -2.62
N PRO A 441 -14.48 -1.05 -2.53
CA PRO A 441 -15.69 -1.12 -1.72
C PRO A 441 -16.81 -1.92 -2.40
N TYR A 442 -17.53 -2.71 -1.61
CA TYR A 442 -18.77 -3.36 -2.01
C TYR A 442 -19.73 -3.45 -0.84
N GLN A 443 -20.86 -2.74 -0.93
CA GLN A 443 -21.81 -2.65 0.18
C GLN A 443 -21.09 -2.27 1.49
N ASN A 444 -21.13 -3.14 2.50
CA ASN A 444 -20.43 -2.98 3.78
C ASN A 444 -19.12 -3.80 3.84
N LYS A 445 -18.45 -4.04 2.71
CA LYS A 445 -17.22 -4.83 2.62
C LYS A 445 -16.12 -4.07 1.89
N LEU A 446 -14.88 -4.37 2.27
CA LEU A 446 -13.67 -3.99 1.54
C LEU A 446 -13.02 -5.25 0.98
N LEU A 447 -12.89 -5.32 -0.34
CA LEU A 447 -12.06 -6.29 -1.03
C LEU A 447 -10.63 -5.75 -1.09
N MET A 448 -9.74 -6.33 -0.31
CA MET A 448 -8.35 -5.92 -0.21
C MET A 448 -7.43 -6.88 -0.95
N THR A 449 -6.62 -6.30 -1.83
CA THR A 449 -5.67 -7.02 -2.68
C THR A 449 -4.29 -6.35 -2.54
N GLY A 450 -3.21 -7.03 -2.93
CA GLY A 450 -1.86 -6.51 -2.79
C GLY A 450 -0.86 -7.09 -3.78
N LEU A 451 0.16 -6.27 -4.10
CA LEU A 451 1.23 -6.56 -5.05
C LEU A 451 1.89 -7.94 -4.85
N PHE A 452 2.04 -8.35 -3.60
CA PHE A 452 2.73 -9.58 -3.21
C PHE A 452 2.04 -10.31 -2.04
N SER A 453 0.77 -10.00 -1.78
CA SER A 453 -0.02 -10.71 -0.77
C SER A 453 -0.17 -12.18 -1.18
N ASP A 454 -0.17 -13.06 -0.19
CA ASP A 454 -0.42 -14.50 -0.35
C ASP A 454 -1.86 -14.81 -0.77
N GLU A 455 -2.80 -13.94 -0.39
CA GLU A 455 -4.20 -14.07 -0.69
C GLU A 455 -4.90 -12.71 -0.73
N VAL A 456 -6.09 -12.71 -1.32
CA VAL A 456 -7.05 -11.61 -1.25
C VAL A 456 -7.83 -11.74 0.05
N VAL A 457 -8.10 -10.63 0.72
CA VAL A 457 -8.87 -10.60 1.97
C VAL A 457 -10.09 -9.70 1.82
N VAL A 458 -11.25 -10.17 2.29
CA VAL A 458 -12.48 -9.38 2.34
C VAL A 458 -12.86 -9.16 3.78
N CYS A 459 -12.99 -7.90 4.19
CA CYS A 459 -13.41 -7.54 5.54
C CYS A 459 -14.74 -6.80 5.51
N THR A 460 -15.60 -7.10 6.49
CA THR A 460 -16.81 -6.32 6.74
C THR A 460 -16.44 -5.05 7.49
N ILE A 461 -16.88 -3.91 6.96
CA ILE A 461 -16.79 -2.60 7.62
C ILE A 461 -18.17 -2.15 8.10
N PRO A 462 -18.24 -1.28 9.13
CA PRO A 462 -19.49 -0.67 9.52
C PRO A 462 -20.21 -0.03 8.32
N PRO A 463 -21.55 -0.03 8.31
CA PRO A 463 -22.30 0.66 7.27
C PRO A 463 -21.83 2.11 7.18
N VAL A 464 -21.48 2.51 5.97
CA VAL A 464 -21.12 3.89 5.68
C VAL A 464 -22.35 4.76 5.96
N GLN A 465 -22.26 5.66 6.95
CA GLN A 465 -23.33 6.62 7.22
C GLN A 465 -23.49 7.52 5.99
N LYS A 466 -24.73 7.59 5.47
CA LYS A 466 -25.08 8.37 4.28
C LYS A 466 -25.03 9.86 4.53
#